data_AF-A0A7Z9FCB9-F1
#
_entry.id   AF-A0A7Z9FCB9-F1
#
_cell.length_a   1.000
_cell.length_b   1.000
_cell.length_c   1.000
_cell.angle_alpha   90.00
_cell.angle_beta   90.00
_cell.angle_gamma   90.00
#
_symmetry.space_group_name_H-M   'P 1'
#
loop_
_entity.id
_entity.type
_entity.pdbx_description
1 polymer ?
#
loop_
_entity_poly.entity_id
_entity_poly.type
_entity_poly.pdbx_seq_one_letter_code
_entity_poly.pdbx_strand_id
1 'polypeptide(L)'
;MLRSDMLFTNSNTHYIADFLITSGTLLVLRYIDEIGDMKEKYFIDNIDLEWCFRAKSKGFDLIGTDAAVLYHAIGEHSFNPLVRTGIVAQHNPARTYYSSRNRTHLYSVTYCPLGWKIRDMVRFFIKSGWLLLSSHERKQYWLNIRSGIKDAKYLN
;
A
#
# COMPACT_ATOMS: atom_id res chain seq x y z
N MET A 1 5.66 -4.06 16.39
CA MET A 1 6.12 -4.09 14.99
C MET A 1 7.61 -4.33 15.06
N LEU A 2 8.07 -5.57 14.92
CA LEU A 2 9.50 -5.86 14.83
C LEU A 2 9.92 -5.46 13.41
N ARG A 3 10.59 -4.31 13.29
CA ARG A 3 11.32 -3.96 12.06
C ARG A 3 12.35 -5.07 11.89
N SER A 4 12.33 -5.77 10.76
CA SER A 4 13.44 -6.66 10.43
C SER A 4 14.59 -5.76 10.01
N ASP A 5 15.42 -5.35 10.98
CA ASP A 5 16.62 -4.55 10.74
C ASP A 5 17.73 -5.43 10.12
N MET A 6 17.40 -6.15 9.05
CA MET A 6 18.36 -6.93 8.30
C MET A 6 19.16 -5.96 7.45
N LEU A 7 20.42 -5.75 7.84
CA LEU A 7 21.36 -4.95 7.06
C LEU A 7 21.55 -5.58 5.69
N PHE A 8 21.63 -4.72 4.67
CA PHE A 8 22.08 -5.14 3.35
C PHE A 8 23.57 -5.46 3.41
N THR A 9 23.99 -6.51 2.71
CA THR A 9 25.36 -7.04 2.79
C THR A 9 26.40 -5.93 2.57
N ASN A 10 27.38 -5.84 3.47
CA ASN A 10 28.45 -4.84 3.45
C ASN A 10 28.00 -3.37 3.53
N SER A 11 26.80 -3.09 4.06
CA SER A 11 26.31 -1.74 4.29
C SER A 11 25.96 -1.50 5.76
N ASN A 12 26.28 -0.29 6.24
CA ASN A 12 25.93 0.15 7.60
C ASN A 12 24.70 1.06 7.63
N THR A 13 24.15 1.43 6.47
CA THR A 13 23.07 2.43 6.32
C THR A 13 21.94 1.97 5.40
N HIS A 14 22.01 0.72 4.92
CA HIS A 14 21.03 0.14 4.02
C HIS A 14 20.46 -1.13 4.60
N TYR A 15 19.16 -1.33 4.40
CA TYR A 15 18.39 -2.41 5.01
C TYR A 15 17.53 -3.10 3.96
N ILE A 16 17.37 -4.42 4.12
CA ILE A 16 16.37 -5.18 3.35
C ILE A 16 14.97 -4.73 3.79
N ALA A 17 14.16 -4.35 2.81
CA ALA A 17 12.80 -3.90 3.01
C ALA A 17 11.78 -4.92 2.46
N ASP A 18 10.57 -4.89 3.03
CA ASP A 18 9.44 -5.65 2.49
C ASP A 18 8.70 -4.89 1.38
N PHE A 19 8.68 -3.57 1.45
CA PHE A 19 8.12 -2.66 0.46
C PHE A 19 8.72 -1.26 0.64
N LEU A 20 8.67 -0.44 -0.41
CA LEU A 20 9.18 0.93 -0.44
C LEU A 20 8.05 1.87 -0.90
N ILE A 21 7.95 3.06 -0.32
CA ILE A 21 6.95 4.05 -0.74
C ILE A 21 7.40 4.75 -2.02
N THR A 22 6.52 4.92 -2.99
CA THR A 22 6.87 5.55 -4.29
C THR A 22 7.49 6.94 -4.14
N SER A 23 7.04 7.74 -3.17
CA SER A 23 7.48 9.13 -2.97
C SER A 23 8.95 9.28 -2.56
N GLY A 24 9.59 8.21 -2.09
CA GLY A 24 11.00 8.20 -1.68
C GLY A 24 11.82 7.08 -2.32
N THR A 25 11.33 6.46 -3.39
CA THR A 25 11.99 5.32 -4.03
C THR A 25 12.76 5.75 -5.27
N LEU A 26 14.00 5.27 -5.38
CA LEU A 26 14.78 5.32 -6.62
C LEU A 26 14.70 3.96 -7.32
N LEU A 27 14.53 3.99 -8.65
CA LEU A 27 14.47 2.78 -9.48
C LEU A 27 15.70 2.70 -10.37
N VAL A 28 16.30 1.52 -10.44
CA VAL A 28 17.40 1.26 -11.37
C VAL A 28 16.81 0.97 -12.74
N LEU A 29 16.96 1.92 -13.68
CA LEU A 29 16.30 1.88 -14.99
C LEU A 29 16.52 0.58 -15.78
N ARG A 30 17.72 -0.01 -15.72
CA ARG A 30 18.01 -1.27 -16.43
C ARG A 30 17.18 -2.47 -15.95
N TYR A 31 16.55 -2.40 -14.77
CA TYR A 31 15.69 -3.47 -14.25
C TYR A 31 14.21 -3.22 -14.55
N ILE A 32 13.84 -2.09 -15.13
CA ILE A 32 12.44 -1.79 -15.47
C ILE A 32 11.94 -2.73 -16.56
N ASP A 33 12.76 -3.06 -17.56
CA ASP A 33 12.36 -4.00 -18.63
C ASP A 33 12.06 -5.40 -18.07
N GLU A 34 12.80 -5.81 -17.03
CA GLU A 34 12.60 -7.11 -16.39
C GLU A 34 11.43 -7.10 -15.41
N ILE A 35 11.30 -6.08 -14.55
CA ILE A 35 10.26 -6.02 -13.52
C ILE A 35 8.91 -5.61 -14.13
N GLY A 36 8.94 -4.66 -15.06
CA GLY A 36 7.83 -3.93 -15.67
C GLY A 36 7.51 -2.63 -14.93
N ASP A 37 6.81 -1.73 -15.61
CA ASP A 37 6.36 -0.45 -15.06
C ASP A 37 5.42 -0.61 -13.85
N MET A 38 5.27 0.47 -13.08
CA MET A 38 4.22 0.56 -12.06
C MET A 38 2.84 0.46 -12.72
N LYS A 39 1.91 -0.25 -12.06
CA LYS A 39 0.61 -0.58 -12.64
C LYS A 39 -0.32 0.63 -12.72
N GLU A 40 -0.26 1.39 -13.82
CA GLU A 40 -1.00 2.65 -14.02
C GLU A 40 -2.51 2.51 -13.75
N LYS A 41 -3.12 1.38 -14.13
CA LYS A 41 -4.55 1.07 -13.88
C LYS A 41 -4.96 1.24 -12.41
N TYR A 42 -4.03 1.11 -11.46
CA TYR A 42 -4.31 1.31 -10.04
C TYR A 42 -4.61 2.77 -9.69
N PHE A 43 -4.05 3.73 -10.42
CA PHE A 43 -4.16 5.18 -10.23
C PHE A 43 -3.63 5.70 -8.87
N ILE A 44 -4.14 5.20 -7.75
CA ILE A 44 -3.70 5.48 -6.39
C ILE A 44 -3.85 4.25 -5.51
N ASP A 45 -3.14 4.20 -4.38
CA ASP A 45 -3.15 3.11 -3.39
C ASP A 45 -2.64 1.75 -3.88
N ASN A 46 -1.75 1.17 -3.09
CA ASN A 46 -1.14 -0.15 -3.30
C ASN A 46 -0.30 -0.32 -4.57
N ILE A 47 0.01 0.77 -5.28
CA ILE A 47 0.86 0.74 -6.49
C ILE A 47 2.28 0.32 -6.13
N ASP A 48 2.79 0.92 -5.07
CA ASP A 48 4.06 0.59 -4.42
C ASP A 48 4.11 -0.88 -3.99
N LEU A 49 3.09 -1.35 -3.27
CA LEU A 49 3.01 -2.74 -2.82
C LEU A 49 2.97 -3.72 -3.98
N GLU A 50 2.15 -3.45 -5.01
CA GLU A 50 2.07 -4.27 -6.21
C GLU A 50 3.43 -4.42 -6.89
N TRP A 51 4.09 -3.28 -7.13
CA TRP A 51 5.38 -3.27 -7.81
C TRP A 51 6.47 -3.94 -6.96
N CYS A 52 6.50 -3.68 -5.65
CA CYS A 52 7.44 -4.30 -4.71
C CYS A 52 7.27 -5.82 -4.64
N PHE A 53 6.04 -6.33 -4.55
CA PHE A 53 5.77 -7.77 -4.55
C PHE A 53 6.17 -8.41 -5.87
N ARG A 54 5.89 -7.74 -7.00
CA ARG A 54 6.29 -8.21 -8.32
C ARG A 54 7.82 -8.26 -8.46
N ALA A 55 8.53 -7.21 -8.04
CA ALA A 55 9.99 -7.18 -8.03
C ALA A 55 10.59 -8.31 -7.17
N LYS A 56 10.12 -8.47 -5.92
CA LYS A 56 10.58 -9.57 -5.03
C LYS A 56 10.32 -10.95 -5.63
N SER A 57 9.18 -11.16 -6.29
CA SER A 57 8.88 -12.44 -6.96
C SER A 57 9.79 -12.78 -8.13
N LYS A 58 10.49 -11.77 -8.67
CA LYS A 58 11.50 -11.92 -9.73
C LYS A 58 12.93 -12.00 -9.18
N GLY A 59 13.09 -12.07 -7.85
CA GLY A 59 14.40 -12.21 -7.20
C GLY A 59 15.13 -10.89 -6.93
N PHE A 60 14.46 -9.75 -7.06
CA PHE A 60 15.05 -8.46 -6.71
C PHE A 60 14.91 -8.14 -5.23
N ASP A 61 15.98 -7.60 -4.65
CA ASP A 61 15.95 -7.04 -3.30
C ASP A 61 15.40 -5.60 -3.31
N LEU A 62 14.65 -5.27 -2.27
CA LEU A 62 14.20 -3.92 -1.99
C LEU A 62 15.05 -3.35 -0.88
N ILE A 63 15.67 -2.20 -1.13
CA ILE A 63 16.65 -1.60 -0.22
C ILE A 63 16.14 -0.26 0.29
N GLY A 64 16.02 -0.12 1.61
CA GLY A 64 15.74 1.15 2.28
C GLY A 64 17.02 1.74 2.91
N THR A 65 17.03 3.05 3.14
CA THR A 65 18.09 3.74 3.88
C THR A 65 17.50 4.70 4.91
N ASP A 66 18.19 4.87 6.04
CA ASP A 66 17.91 5.90 7.04
C ASP A 66 18.86 7.11 6.95
N ALA A 67 19.79 7.10 5.98
CA ALA A 67 20.70 8.21 5.72
C ALA A 67 20.03 9.41 5.03
N ALA A 68 18.77 9.26 4.59
CA ALA A 68 18.00 10.30 3.92
C ALA A 68 16.65 10.54 4.63
N VAL A 69 16.25 11.81 4.74
CA VAL A 69 14.98 12.23 5.35
C VAL A 69 14.07 12.82 4.28
N LEU A 70 12.86 12.27 4.15
CA LEU A 70 11.82 12.79 3.27
C LEU A 70 10.69 13.40 4.11
N TYR A 71 10.48 14.71 3.97
CA TYR A 71 9.34 15.39 4.57
C TYR A 71 8.10 15.18 3.68
N HIS A 72 7.11 14.44 4.20
CA HIS A 72 5.91 14.08 3.45
C HIS A 72 4.67 14.15 4.36
N ALA A 73 3.58 14.75 3.87
CA ALA A 73 2.29 14.78 4.56
C ALA A 73 1.39 13.63 4.07
N ILE A 74 0.95 12.75 4.96
CA ILE A 74 0.08 11.61 4.62
C ILE A 74 -1.38 11.97 4.92
N GLY A 75 -2.22 11.97 3.89
CA GLY A 75 -3.67 12.21 4.03
C GLY A 75 -4.08 13.67 3.95
N GLU A 76 -5.37 13.91 4.21
CA GLU A 76 -5.96 15.25 4.21
C GLU A 76 -5.87 15.90 5.60
N HIS A 77 -5.69 17.23 5.62
CA HIS A 77 -5.80 17.99 6.87
C HIS A 77 -7.22 17.88 7.42
N SER A 78 -7.34 17.42 8.66
CA SER A 78 -8.61 17.29 9.36
C SER A 78 -8.57 18.00 10.72
N PHE A 79 -9.73 18.44 11.20
CA PHE A 79 -9.90 18.94 12.57
C PHE A 79 -9.96 17.80 13.60
N ASN A 80 -10.04 16.53 13.15
CA ASN A 80 -10.02 15.38 14.03
C ASN A 80 -8.64 15.25 14.71
N PRO A 81 -8.56 15.23 16.06
CA PRO A 81 -7.31 15.11 16.79
C PRO A 81 -6.50 13.87 16.41
N LEU A 82 -7.15 12.74 16.11
CA LEU A 82 -6.48 11.49 15.69
C LEU A 82 -5.84 11.58 14.31
N VAL A 83 -6.34 12.47 13.45
CA VAL A 83 -5.76 12.74 12.14
C VAL A 83 -4.60 13.71 12.25
N ARG A 84 -4.73 14.74 13.09
CA ARG A 84 -3.64 15.69 13.38
C ARG A 84 -2.45 15.04 14.05
N THR A 85 -2.67 14.04 14.91
CA THR A 85 -1.60 13.26 15.54
C THR A 85 -1.00 12.20 14.62
N GLY A 86 -1.49 12.07 13.37
CA GLY A 86 -1.00 11.09 12.40
C GLY A 86 -1.39 9.64 12.71
N ILE A 87 -2.22 9.40 13.72
CA ILE A 87 -2.70 8.06 14.10
C ILE A 87 -3.67 7.52 13.04
N VAL A 88 -4.45 8.39 12.41
CA VAL A 88 -5.42 8.05 11.36
C VAL A 88 -5.25 8.97 10.17
N ALA A 89 -4.94 8.43 8.98
CA ALA A 89 -5.05 9.22 7.77
C ALA A 89 -6.54 9.34 7.36
N GLN A 90 -7.08 10.55 7.34
CA GLN A 90 -8.37 10.83 6.71
C GLN A 90 -8.16 11.03 5.22
N HIS A 91 -8.99 10.34 4.43
CA HIS A 91 -9.03 10.49 2.99
C HIS A 91 -10.49 10.57 2.55
N ASN A 92 -10.75 11.32 1.48
CA ASN A 92 -12.04 11.35 0.82
C ASN A 92 -12.63 9.92 0.65
N PRO A 93 -13.93 9.69 0.96
CA PRO A 93 -14.59 8.40 0.74
C PRO A 93 -14.32 7.77 -0.63
N ALA A 94 -14.15 8.58 -1.69
CA ALA A 94 -13.79 8.13 -3.04
C ALA A 94 -12.49 7.33 -3.08
N ARG A 95 -11.50 7.65 -2.23
CA ARG A 95 -10.24 6.88 -2.13
C ARG A 95 -10.47 5.45 -1.63
N THR A 96 -11.56 5.21 -0.89
CA THR A 96 -11.95 3.86 -0.44
C THR A 96 -12.31 2.97 -1.61
N TYR A 97 -12.80 3.51 -2.73
CA TYR A 97 -13.03 2.74 -3.96
C TYR A 97 -11.71 2.15 -4.47
N TYR A 98 -10.72 2.99 -4.74
CA TYR A 98 -9.40 2.57 -5.25
C TYR A 98 -8.68 1.65 -4.27
N SER A 99 -8.65 2.01 -2.98
CA SER A 99 -8.03 1.19 -1.94
C SER A 99 -8.64 -0.21 -1.88
N SER A 100 -9.98 -0.31 -1.93
CA SER A 100 -10.70 -1.60 -1.94
C SER A 100 -10.48 -2.39 -3.22
N ARG A 101 -10.56 -1.73 -4.38
CA ARG A 101 -10.36 -2.35 -5.69
C ARG A 101 -8.96 -2.93 -5.84
N ASN A 102 -7.95 -2.13 -5.55
CA ASN A 102 -6.55 -2.49 -5.76
C ASN A 102 -6.09 -3.55 -4.75
N ARG A 103 -6.54 -3.50 -3.49
CA ARG A 103 -6.25 -4.58 -2.52
C ARG A 103 -6.87 -5.91 -2.95
N THR A 104 -8.10 -5.88 -3.47
CA THR A 104 -8.79 -7.11 -3.89
C THR A 104 -8.06 -7.75 -5.07
N HIS A 105 -7.57 -6.97 -6.03
CA HIS A 105 -6.69 -7.50 -7.08
C HIS A 105 -5.36 -8.00 -6.51
N LEU A 106 -4.75 -7.32 -5.53
CA LEU A 106 -3.54 -7.84 -4.87
C LEU A 106 -3.75 -9.21 -4.21
N TYR A 107 -4.95 -9.49 -3.69
CA TYR A 107 -5.25 -10.81 -3.14
C TYR A 107 -5.26 -11.90 -4.20
N SER A 108 -5.61 -11.58 -5.45
CA SER A 108 -5.65 -12.56 -6.54
C SER A 108 -4.32 -12.81 -7.24
N VAL A 109 -3.35 -11.89 -7.16
CA VAL A 109 -2.05 -12.12 -7.82
C VAL A 109 -1.19 -13.15 -7.09
N THR A 110 -0.45 -13.95 -7.86
CA THR A 110 0.37 -15.06 -7.35
C THR A 110 1.63 -14.60 -6.60
N TYR A 111 2.18 -13.45 -7.00
CA TYR A 111 3.39 -12.86 -6.42
C TYR A 111 3.16 -12.10 -5.10
N CYS A 112 1.90 -11.94 -4.66
CA CYS A 112 1.63 -11.27 -3.39
C CYS A 112 1.85 -12.26 -2.21
N PRO A 113 2.68 -11.91 -1.20
CA PRO A 113 2.99 -12.80 -0.08
C PRO A 113 1.75 -13.19 0.74
N LEU A 114 1.57 -14.49 1.01
CA LEU A 114 0.40 -15.00 1.74
C LEU A 114 0.27 -14.38 3.14
N GLY A 115 1.38 -14.23 3.86
CA GLY A 115 1.40 -13.60 5.18
C GLY A 115 0.95 -12.14 5.17
N TRP A 116 1.22 -11.42 4.06
CA TRP A 116 0.69 -10.07 3.86
C TRP A 116 -0.81 -10.09 3.57
N LYS A 117 -1.28 -10.97 2.67
CA LYS A 117 -2.72 -11.11 2.34
C LYS A 117 -3.57 -11.32 3.58
N ILE A 118 -3.22 -12.30 4.42
CA ILE A 118 -4.00 -12.63 5.63
C ILE A 118 -4.05 -11.41 6.57
N ARG A 119 -2.91 -10.75 6.77
CA ARG A 119 -2.83 -9.58 7.66
C ARG A 119 -3.62 -8.39 7.13
N ASP A 120 -3.55 -8.11 5.83
CA ASP A 120 -4.32 -7.01 5.21
C ASP A 120 -5.83 -7.32 5.22
N MET A 121 -6.24 -8.56 4.93
CA MET A 121 -7.65 -8.96 4.98
C MET A 121 -8.26 -8.72 6.37
N VAL A 122 -7.55 -9.10 7.43
CA VAL A 122 -7.99 -8.84 8.82
C VAL A 122 -8.08 -7.34 9.10
N ARG A 123 -7.03 -6.57 8.76
CA ARG A 123 -7.02 -5.11 8.94
C ARG A 123 -8.14 -4.42 8.17
N PHE A 124 -8.36 -4.83 6.93
CA PHE A 124 -9.39 -4.29 6.05
C PHE A 124 -10.78 -4.60 6.57
N PHE A 125 -11.03 -5.82 7.06
CA PHE A 125 -12.32 -6.20 7.64
C PHE A 125 -12.63 -5.37 8.88
N ILE A 126 -11.67 -5.24 9.82
CA ILE A 126 -11.83 -4.43 11.02
C ILE A 126 -12.07 -2.95 10.67
N LYS A 127 -11.25 -2.37 9.79
CA LYS A 127 -11.38 -0.96 9.36
C LYS A 127 -12.73 -0.70 8.67
N SER A 128 -13.14 -1.60 7.78
CA SER A 128 -14.41 -1.46 7.05
C SER A 128 -15.60 -1.60 8.00
N GLY A 129 -15.57 -2.57 8.91
CA GLY A 129 -16.59 -2.73 9.95
C GLY A 129 -16.72 -1.48 10.82
N TRP A 130 -15.59 -0.94 11.29
CA TRP A 130 -15.58 0.29 12.07
C TRP A 130 -16.15 1.49 11.29
N LEU A 131 -15.75 1.69 10.03
CA LEU A 131 -16.27 2.78 9.19
C LEU A 131 -17.77 2.67 8.94
N LEU A 132 -18.28 1.46 8.71
CA LEU A 132 -19.70 1.23 8.46
C LEU A 132 -20.58 1.43 9.71
N LEU A 133 -20.02 1.21 10.90
CA LEU A 133 -20.71 1.40 12.17
C LEU A 133 -20.64 2.84 12.69
N SER A 134 -19.49 3.51 12.53
CA SER A 134 -19.20 4.80 13.19
C SER A 134 -19.34 6.03 12.28
N SER A 135 -19.22 5.88 10.95
CA SER A 135 -19.21 7.04 10.06
C SER A 135 -20.63 7.54 9.72
N HIS A 136 -20.78 8.87 9.67
CA HIS A 136 -21.97 9.50 9.11
C HIS A 136 -22.16 9.16 7.62
N GLU A 137 -21.08 8.92 6.88
CA GLU A 137 -21.09 8.61 5.44
C GLU A 137 -21.11 7.10 5.14
N ARG A 138 -21.56 6.26 6.08
CA ARG A 138 -21.52 4.79 5.98
C ARG A 138 -22.06 4.21 4.66
N LYS A 139 -23.11 4.82 4.09
CA LYS A 139 -23.69 4.40 2.80
C LYS A 139 -22.69 4.58 1.65
N GLN A 140 -21.97 5.70 1.64
CA GLN A 140 -20.95 5.98 0.62
C GLN A 140 -19.76 5.03 0.75
N TYR A 141 -19.31 4.77 1.98
CA TYR A 141 -18.25 3.78 2.23
C TYR A 141 -18.66 2.39 1.73
N TRP A 142 -19.87 1.93 2.06
CA TRP A 142 -20.37 0.63 1.60
C TRP A 142 -20.41 0.53 0.08
N LEU A 143 -20.97 1.55 -0.60
CA LEU A 143 -21.03 1.60 -2.06
C LEU A 143 -19.64 1.56 -2.69
N ASN A 144 -18.71 2.38 -2.20
CA ASN A 144 -17.35 2.45 -2.71
C ASN A 144 -16.58 1.15 -2.49
N ILE A 145 -16.71 0.52 -1.31
CA ILE A 145 -16.08 -0.77 -0.99
C ILE A 145 -16.62 -1.85 -1.93
N ARG A 146 -17.95 -1.99 -2.03
CA ARG A 146 -18.60 -3.00 -2.86
C ARG A 146 -18.26 -2.82 -4.34
N SER A 147 -18.32 -1.59 -4.85
CA SER A 147 -17.96 -1.30 -6.24
C SER A 147 -16.48 -1.59 -6.49
N GLY A 148 -15.59 -1.20 -5.58
CA GLY A 148 -14.17 -1.48 -5.69
C GLY A 148 -13.88 -2.97 -5.77
N ILE A 149 -14.45 -3.77 -4.85
CA ILE A 149 -14.29 -5.24 -4.86
C ILE A 149 -14.79 -5.84 -6.18
N LYS A 150 -15.97 -5.41 -6.68
CA LYS A 150 -16.53 -5.89 -7.94
C LYS A 150 -15.64 -5.57 -9.14
N ASP A 151 -15.05 -4.38 -9.17
CA ASP A 151 -14.29 -3.87 -10.30
C ASP A 151 -12.82 -4.34 -10.30
N ALA A 152 -12.36 -4.98 -9.23
CA ALA A 152 -11.00 -5.49 -9.11
C ALA A 152 -10.61 -6.46 -10.25
N LYS A 153 -11.58 -7.21 -10.78
CA LYS A 153 -11.37 -8.14 -11.91
C LYS A 153 -10.93 -7.46 -13.21
N TYR A 154 -11.16 -6.15 -13.36
CA TYR A 154 -10.77 -5.39 -14.55
C TYR A 154 -9.31 -4.90 -14.49
N LEU A 155 -8.60 -5.20 -13.40
CA LEU A 155 -7.20 -4.83 -13.22
C LEU A 155 -6.20 -5.85 -13.78
N ASN A 156 -6.68 -7.02 -14.23
CA ASN A 156 -5.83 -7.99 -14.93
C ASN A 156 -5.33 -7.43 -16.29
#